data_AF-A0A970IU24-F1
#
_entry.id   AF-A0A970IU24-F1
#
_cell.length_a   1.000
_cell.length_b   1.000
_cell.length_c   1.000
_cell.angle_alpha   90.00
_cell.angle_beta   90.00
_cell.angle_gamma   90.00
#
_symmetry.space_group_name_H-M   'P 1'
#
loop_
_entity.id
_entity.type
_entity.pdbx_description
1 polymer ?
#
loop_
_entity_poly.entity_id
_entity_poly.type
_entity_poly.pdbx_seq_one_letter_code
_entity_poly.pdbx_strand_id
1 'polypeptide(L)'
;MRKLEAEERSTKVALDDAKRLAEKNEILYDAGGISKSAYESSMTALKTAEANYDIIKNTIDLALQDISQEKIKLFNIEIEDIQNQIDLLHSKRKELIIRAPSEGIITEKDVEAGGIIQPGKRIFQIGNMTEMYLECDILIDDIKDIEIGSEVVIENKDLELFDIKGTVRKI
;
A
#
# COMPACT_ATOMS: atom_id res chain seq x y z
N MET A 1 -5.79 3.56 -29.80
CA MET A 1 -5.39 4.97 -29.98
C MET A 1 -4.72 5.23 -31.33
N ARG A 2 -3.47 4.80 -31.59
CA ARG A 2 -2.77 5.07 -32.87
C ARG A 2 -3.57 4.73 -34.15
N LYS A 3 -4.36 3.66 -34.14
CA LYS A 3 -5.22 3.27 -35.27
C LYS A 3 -6.38 4.26 -35.50
N LEU A 4 -7.06 4.69 -34.43
CA LEU A 4 -8.19 5.62 -34.48
C LEU A 4 -7.74 7.03 -34.87
N GLU A 5 -6.58 7.48 -34.38
CA GLU A 5 -5.97 8.76 -34.77
C GLU A 5 -5.58 8.81 -36.25
N ALA A 6 -5.05 7.69 -36.78
CA ALA A 6 -4.75 7.57 -38.20
C ALA A 6 -6.03 7.59 -39.06
N GLU A 7 -7.09 6.95 -38.57
CA GLU A 7 -8.41 6.91 -39.21
C GLU A 7 -9.10 8.28 -39.19
N GLU A 8 -9.05 9.02 -38.07
CA GLU A 8 -9.52 10.41 -37.97
C GLU A 8 -8.79 11.31 -38.96
N ARG A 9 -7.47 11.20 -39.05
CA ARG A 9 -6.69 11.98 -40.01
C ARG A 9 -7.14 11.68 -41.46
N SER A 10 -7.40 10.41 -41.77
CA SER A 10 -7.86 10.00 -43.10
C SER A 10 -9.25 10.55 -43.42
N THR A 11 -10.21 10.45 -42.49
CA THR A 11 -11.59 10.95 -42.72
C THR A 11 -11.64 12.47 -42.74
N LYS A 12 -10.77 13.16 -41.99
CA LYS A 12 -10.62 14.61 -42.06
C LYS A 12 -10.13 15.09 -43.42
N VAL A 13 -9.13 14.42 -44.00
CA VAL A 13 -8.65 14.74 -45.35
C VAL A 13 -9.77 14.54 -46.39
N ALA A 14 -10.52 13.44 -46.27
CA ALA A 14 -11.65 13.18 -47.16
C ALA A 14 -12.77 14.23 -47.02
N LEU A 15 -13.04 14.71 -45.80
CA LEU A 15 -13.97 15.81 -45.53
C LEU A 15 -13.50 17.12 -46.17
N ASP A 16 -12.25 17.49 -45.96
CA ASP A 16 -11.68 18.74 -46.51
C ASP A 16 -11.71 18.74 -48.05
N ASP A 17 -11.45 17.59 -48.67
CA ASP A 17 -11.52 17.44 -50.13
C ASP A 17 -12.97 17.48 -50.64
N ALA A 18 -13.91 16.81 -49.97
CA ALA A 18 -15.34 16.84 -50.31
C ALA A 18 -15.92 18.25 -50.17
N LYS A 19 -15.49 19.00 -49.14
CA LYS A 19 -15.89 20.38 -48.89
C LYS A 19 -15.38 21.32 -49.98
N ARG A 20 -14.08 21.23 -50.32
CA ARG A 20 -13.48 22.00 -51.41
C ARG A 20 -14.16 21.73 -52.76
N LEU A 21 -14.53 20.48 -53.01
CA LEU A 21 -15.25 20.09 -54.22
C LEU A 21 -16.68 20.64 -54.25
N ALA A 22 -17.40 20.58 -53.13
CA ALA A 22 -18.75 21.13 -53.02
C ALA A 22 -18.76 22.66 -53.22
N GLU A 23 -17.86 23.40 -52.57
CA GLU A 23 -17.70 24.86 -52.72
C GLU A 23 -17.38 25.24 -54.17
N LYS A 24 -16.46 24.51 -54.82
CA LYS A 24 -16.13 24.74 -56.23
C LYS A 24 -17.32 24.48 -57.14
N ASN A 25 -18.07 23.41 -56.89
CA ASN A 25 -19.23 23.05 -57.69
C ASN A 25 -20.40 24.01 -57.49
N GLU A 26 -20.56 24.58 -56.30
CA GLU A 26 -21.52 25.67 -56.04
C GLU A 26 -21.27 26.86 -56.97
N ILE A 27 -20.03 27.34 -57.01
CA ILE A 27 -19.63 28.46 -57.89
C ILE A 27 -19.88 28.13 -59.37
N LEU A 28 -19.52 26.91 -59.80
CA LEU A 28 -19.72 26.50 -61.19
C LEU A 28 -21.19 26.31 -61.56
N TYR A 29 -22.02 25.89 -60.61
CA TYR A 29 -23.46 25.74 -60.82
C TYR A 29 -24.12 27.11 -60.97
N ASP A 30 -23.77 28.07 -60.12
CA ASP A 30 -24.26 29.45 -60.19
C ASP A 30 -23.84 30.15 -61.49
N ALA A 31 -22.65 29.82 -62.01
CA ALA A 31 -22.17 30.26 -63.32
C ALA A 31 -22.76 29.49 -64.51
N GLY A 32 -23.64 28.50 -64.28
CA GLY A 32 -24.24 27.65 -65.31
C GLY A 32 -23.31 26.63 -65.96
N GLY A 33 -22.12 26.41 -65.39
CA GLY A 33 -21.07 25.53 -65.90
C GLY A 33 -21.23 24.05 -65.55
N ILE A 34 -22.14 23.69 -64.62
CA ILE A 34 -22.48 22.30 -64.29
C ILE A 34 -23.99 22.11 -64.12
N SER A 35 -24.46 20.86 -64.17
CA SER A 35 -25.87 20.52 -63.94
C SER A 35 -26.23 20.52 -62.46
N LYS A 36 -27.51 20.76 -62.15
CA LYS A 36 -28.05 20.68 -60.78
C LYS A 36 -27.78 19.33 -60.12
N SER A 37 -27.91 18.24 -60.86
CA SER A 37 -27.63 16.88 -60.38
C SER A 37 -26.15 16.69 -59.99
N ALA A 38 -25.21 17.29 -60.72
CA ALA A 38 -23.79 17.25 -60.37
C ALA A 38 -23.50 18.03 -59.07
N TYR A 39 -24.14 19.19 -58.88
CA TYR A 39 -24.03 19.97 -57.64
C TYR A 39 -24.62 19.22 -56.43
N GLU A 40 -25.84 18.69 -56.56
CA GLU A 40 -26.49 17.90 -55.51
C GLU A 40 -25.70 16.64 -55.14
N SER A 41 -25.00 16.04 -56.10
CA SER A 41 -24.12 14.90 -55.86
C SER A 41 -22.90 15.29 -55.03
N SER A 42 -22.27 16.44 -55.30
CA SER A 42 -21.16 16.94 -54.45
C SER A 42 -21.63 17.34 -53.05
N MET A 43 -22.82 17.92 -52.91
CA MET A 43 -23.39 18.23 -51.60
C MET A 43 -23.72 16.98 -50.79
N THR A 44 -24.20 15.92 -51.46
CA THR A 44 -24.44 14.63 -50.81
C THR A 44 -23.13 13.99 -50.36
N ALA A 45 -22.08 14.04 -51.20
CA ALA A 45 -20.75 13.55 -50.86
C ALA A 45 -20.14 14.29 -49.67
N LEU A 46 -20.31 15.63 -49.59
CA LEU A 46 -19.90 16.41 -48.42
C LEU A 46 -20.63 15.94 -47.16
N LYS A 47 -21.96 15.83 -47.19
CA LYS A 47 -22.75 15.35 -46.03
C LYS A 47 -22.32 13.95 -45.57
N THR A 48 -22.01 13.06 -46.51
CA THR A 48 -21.49 11.72 -46.17
C THR A 48 -20.11 11.79 -45.53
N ALA A 49 -19.21 12.64 -46.03
CA ALA A 49 -17.88 12.83 -45.45
C ALA A 49 -17.95 13.47 -44.05
N GLU A 50 -18.85 14.43 -43.83
CA GLU A 50 -19.13 15.03 -42.52
C GLU A 50 -19.62 13.97 -41.52
N ALA A 51 -20.64 13.19 -41.89
CA ALA A 51 -21.17 12.13 -41.04
C ALA A 51 -20.09 11.10 -40.67
N ASN A 52 -19.24 10.72 -41.62
CA ASN A 52 -18.13 9.79 -41.36
C ASN A 52 -17.08 10.36 -40.41
N TYR A 53 -16.72 11.64 -40.54
CA TYR A 53 -15.80 12.31 -39.62
C TYR A 53 -16.39 12.38 -38.19
N ASP A 54 -17.67 12.75 -38.08
CA ASP A 54 -18.37 12.82 -36.79
C ASP A 54 -18.45 11.46 -36.10
N ILE A 55 -18.69 10.38 -36.84
CA ILE A 55 -18.69 9.00 -36.30
C ILE A 55 -17.33 8.66 -35.68
N ILE A 56 -16.22 8.93 -36.39
CA ILE A 56 -14.87 8.63 -35.88
C ILE A 56 -14.54 9.48 -34.66
N LYS A 57 -14.89 10.77 -34.68
CA LYS A 57 -14.70 11.68 -33.54
C LYS A 57 -15.46 11.20 -32.30
N ASN A 58 -16.74 10.86 -32.45
CA ASN A 58 -17.55 10.31 -31.36
C ASN A 58 -16.99 8.97 -30.86
N THR A 59 -16.46 8.14 -31.74
CA THR A 59 -15.83 6.86 -31.37
C THR A 59 -14.56 7.08 -30.53
N ILE A 60 -13.75 8.09 -30.85
CA ILE A 60 -12.58 8.48 -30.05
C ILE A 60 -13.03 9.00 -28.68
N ASP A 61 -14.03 9.87 -28.64
CA ASP A 61 -14.56 10.42 -27.38
C ASP A 61 -15.11 9.31 -26.47
N LEU A 62 -15.84 8.34 -27.02
CA LEU A 62 -16.32 7.17 -26.28
C LEU A 62 -15.17 6.29 -25.77
N ALA A 63 -14.13 6.07 -26.58
CA ALA A 63 -12.95 5.31 -26.17
C ALA A 63 -12.15 6.01 -25.05
N LEU A 64 -12.14 7.34 -25.04
CA LEU A 64 -11.55 8.14 -23.95
C LEU A 64 -12.42 8.09 -22.68
N GLN A 65 -13.75 8.11 -22.82
CA GLN A 65 -14.68 7.97 -21.70
C GLN A 65 -14.69 6.57 -21.09
N ASP A 66 -14.39 5.52 -21.87
CA ASP A 66 -14.24 4.15 -21.38
C ASP A 66 -12.98 3.95 -20.49
N ILE A 67 -12.12 4.98 -20.38
CA ILE A 67 -11.32 5.21 -19.17
C ILE A 67 -12.26 5.78 -18.10
N SER A 68 -13.27 4.99 -17.74
CA SER A 68 -14.30 5.42 -16.80
C SER A 68 -13.63 5.67 -15.45
N GLN A 69 -14.11 6.69 -14.73
CA GLN A 69 -13.68 6.96 -13.36
C GLN A 69 -13.77 5.70 -12.48
N GLU A 70 -14.68 4.76 -12.83
CA GLU A 70 -14.81 3.46 -12.19
C GLU A 70 -13.58 2.56 -12.40
N LYS A 71 -13.02 2.47 -13.63
CA LYS A 71 -11.78 1.70 -13.87
C LYS A 71 -10.59 2.33 -13.15
N ILE A 72 -10.48 3.65 -13.13
CA ILE A 72 -9.43 4.36 -12.36
C ILE A 72 -9.58 4.05 -10.87
N LYS A 73 -10.81 4.13 -10.35
CA LYS A 73 -11.10 3.80 -8.95
C LYS A 73 -10.75 2.35 -8.61
N LEU A 74 -11.08 1.41 -9.50
CA LEU A 74 -10.75 -0.01 -9.32
C LEU A 74 -9.23 -0.22 -9.27
N PHE A 75 -8.48 0.38 -10.20
CA PHE A 75 -7.02 0.28 -10.18
C PHE A 75 -6.40 0.95 -8.94
N ASN A 76 -6.97 2.06 -8.45
CA ASN A 76 -6.51 2.67 -7.21
C ASN A 76 -6.71 1.75 -6.00
N ILE A 77 -7.85 1.04 -5.92
CA ILE A 77 -8.09 0.04 -4.88
C ILE A 77 -7.08 -1.11 -4.99
N GLU A 78 -6.77 -1.57 -6.20
CA GLU A 78 -5.77 -2.62 -6.42
C GLU A 78 -4.35 -2.18 -6.01
N ILE A 79 -3.97 -0.93 -6.33
CA ILE A 79 -2.71 -0.34 -5.89
C ILE A 79 -2.64 -0.27 -4.36
N GLU A 80 -3.72 0.16 -3.71
CA GLU A 80 -3.80 0.24 -2.25
C GLU A 80 -3.67 -1.15 -1.60
N ASP A 81 -4.33 -2.16 -2.15
CA ASP A 81 -4.22 -3.54 -1.65
C ASP A 81 -2.79 -4.08 -1.79
N ILE A 82 -2.15 -3.88 -2.94
CA ILE A 82 -0.75 -4.27 -3.16
C ILE A 82 0.16 -3.55 -2.17
N GLN A 83 -0.07 -2.27 -1.91
CA GLN A 83 0.72 -1.50 -0.96
C GLN A 83 0.58 -2.05 0.47
N ASN A 84 -0.65 -2.40 0.88
CA ASN A 84 -0.90 -3.04 2.18
C ASN A 84 -0.19 -4.41 2.28
N GLN A 85 -0.17 -5.19 1.20
CA GLN A 85 0.57 -6.46 1.16
C GLN A 85 2.08 -6.24 1.30
N ILE A 86 2.63 -5.20 0.65
CA ILE A 86 4.05 -4.82 0.79
C ILE A 86 4.37 -4.43 2.23
N ASP A 87 3.53 -3.63 2.88
CA ASP A 87 3.72 -3.18 4.26
C ASP A 87 3.64 -4.34 5.26
N LEU A 88 2.72 -5.29 5.02
CA LEU A 88 2.63 -6.53 5.79
C LEU A 88 3.91 -7.37 5.65
N LEU A 89 4.43 -7.53 4.43
CA LEU A 89 5.68 -8.26 4.18
C LEU A 89 6.88 -7.57 4.83
N HIS A 90 6.92 -6.24 4.80
CA HIS A 90 7.95 -5.47 5.50
C HIS A 90 7.88 -5.67 7.02
N SER A 91 6.68 -5.72 7.60
CA SER A 91 6.49 -5.97 9.03
C SER A 91 6.94 -7.39 9.40
N LYS A 92 6.52 -8.40 8.64
CA LYS A 92 6.99 -9.79 8.81
C LYS A 92 8.50 -9.92 8.70
N ARG A 93 9.13 -9.20 7.76
CA ARG A 93 10.59 -9.18 7.63
C ARG A 93 11.28 -8.57 8.85
N LYS A 94 10.70 -7.53 9.45
CA LYS A 94 11.23 -6.93 10.69
C LYS A 94 11.14 -7.93 11.85
N GLU A 95 10.07 -8.71 11.95
CA GLU A 95 9.87 -9.75 12.98
C GLU A 95 10.87 -10.91 12.87
N LEU A 96 11.50 -11.13 11.72
CA LEU A 96 12.59 -12.13 11.57
C LEU A 96 13.83 -11.76 12.41
N ILE A 97 13.98 -10.49 12.78
CA ILE A 97 15.09 -10.02 13.62
C ILE A 97 14.53 -9.73 15.00
N ILE A 98 14.77 -10.64 15.94
CA ILE A 98 14.31 -10.49 17.31
C ILE A 98 15.32 -9.63 18.07
N ARG A 99 14.82 -8.52 18.63
CA ARG A 99 15.61 -7.56 19.41
C ARG A 99 15.17 -7.60 20.87
N ALA A 100 16.09 -7.27 21.77
CA ALA A 100 15.76 -7.11 23.19
C ALA A 100 14.75 -5.97 23.37
N PRO A 101 13.64 -6.18 24.11
CA PRO A 101 12.64 -5.14 24.38
C PRO A 101 13.14 -4.11 25.40
N SER A 102 14.11 -4.46 26.25
CA SER A 102 14.71 -3.60 27.25
C SER A 102 16.16 -4.01 27.51
N GLU A 103 16.90 -3.14 28.19
CA GLU A 103 18.22 -3.48 28.73
C GLU A 103 18.11 -4.55 29.83
N GLY A 104 19.13 -5.40 29.93
CA GLY A 104 19.19 -6.49 30.90
C GLY A 104 20.20 -7.57 30.51
N ILE A 105 20.21 -8.65 31.27
CA ILE A 105 21.09 -9.81 31.08
C ILE A 105 20.23 -11.00 30.67
N ILE A 106 20.71 -11.81 29.72
CA ILE A 106 20.04 -13.05 29.32
C ILE A 106 20.22 -14.07 30.45
N THR A 107 19.11 -14.44 31.12
CA THR A 107 19.11 -15.43 32.21
C THR A 107 18.86 -16.84 31.70
N GLU A 108 18.07 -16.99 30.63
CA GLU A 108 17.74 -18.28 30.02
C GLU A 108 17.77 -18.19 28.48
N LYS A 109 18.10 -19.32 27.84
CA LYS A 109 18.13 -19.48 26.38
C LYS A 109 17.52 -20.85 26.02
N ASP A 110 16.37 -20.82 25.33
CA ASP A 110 15.55 -22.01 25.04
C ASP A 110 15.65 -22.49 23.57
N VAL A 111 16.55 -21.88 22.80
CA VAL A 111 16.71 -22.16 21.37
C VAL A 111 18.17 -22.29 20.95
N GLU A 112 18.41 -23.16 19.99
CA GLU A 112 19.72 -23.37 19.38
C GLU A 112 19.76 -22.89 17.93
N ALA A 113 20.96 -22.53 17.47
CA ALA A 113 21.16 -22.10 16.10
C ALA A 113 20.84 -23.25 15.13
N GLY A 114 20.10 -22.95 14.07
CA GLY A 114 19.62 -23.95 13.10
C GLY A 114 18.35 -24.70 13.52
N GLY A 115 17.85 -24.48 14.74
CA GLY A 115 16.57 -25.02 15.18
C GLY A 115 15.37 -24.33 14.51
N ILE A 116 14.28 -25.09 14.32
CA ILE A 116 13.00 -24.54 13.86
C ILE A 116 12.21 -24.07 15.08
N ILE A 117 11.67 -22.85 15.02
CA ILE A 117 10.87 -22.23 16.08
C ILE A 117 9.44 -22.02 15.62
N GLN A 118 8.48 -22.26 16.52
CA GLN A 118 7.06 -21.94 16.29
C GLN A 118 6.75 -20.57 16.89
N PRO A 119 5.83 -19.79 16.30
CA PRO A 119 5.36 -18.54 16.88
C PRO A 119 4.89 -18.71 18.33
N GLY A 120 5.25 -17.76 19.19
CA GLY A 120 4.91 -17.79 20.61
C GLY A 120 5.83 -18.67 21.48
N LYS A 121 6.75 -19.45 20.89
CA LYS A 121 7.78 -20.14 21.67
C LYS A 121 8.71 -19.11 22.33
N ARG A 122 8.93 -19.24 23.64
CA ARG A 122 9.98 -18.49 24.34
C ARG A 122 11.35 -18.87 23.76
N ILE A 123 12.19 -17.86 23.54
CA ILE A 123 13.54 -18.05 22.99
C ILE A 123 14.63 -17.62 23.97
N PHE A 124 14.41 -16.53 24.70
CA PHE A 124 15.31 -15.94 25.66
C PHE A 124 14.49 -15.36 26.80
N GLN A 125 15.05 -15.39 28.01
CA GLN A 125 14.57 -14.61 29.15
C GLN A 125 15.61 -13.54 29.47
N ILE A 126 15.14 -12.31 29.64
CA ILE A 126 15.98 -11.16 29.99
C ILE A 126 15.58 -10.73 31.41
N GLY A 127 16.55 -10.72 32.31
CA GLY A 127 16.41 -10.22 33.68
C GLY A 127 17.11 -8.87 33.82
N ASN A 128 16.48 -7.94 34.52
CA ASN A 128 17.14 -6.69 34.95
C ASN A 128 17.72 -6.91 36.36
N MET A 129 19.04 -6.87 36.50
CA MET A 129 19.74 -7.04 37.78
C MET A 129 19.99 -5.72 38.55
N THR A 130 19.42 -4.60 38.09
CA THR A 130 19.63 -3.28 38.73
C THR A 130 18.97 -3.19 40.10
N GLU A 131 17.80 -3.81 40.27
CA GLU A 131 17.10 -3.90 41.56
C GLU A 131 16.83 -5.37 41.87
N MET A 132 17.67 -5.97 42.70
CA MET A 132 17.44 -7.32 43.23
C MET A 132 16.79 -7.23 44.60
N TYR A 133 15.85 -8.13 44.88
CA TYR A 133 15.25 -8.32 46.19
C TYR A 133 15.35 -9.79 46.58
N LEU A 134 15.34 -10.05 47.89
CA LEU A 134 15.28 -11.39 48.43
C LEU A 134 13.86 -11.67 48.89
N GLU A 135 13.37 -12.83 48.53
CA GLU A 135 12.11 -13.37 49.01
C GLU A 135 12.43 -14.47 50.02
N CYS A 136 11.73 -14.46 51.16
CA CYS A 136 11.93 -15.39 52.25
C CYS A 136 10.57 -15.82 52.78
N ASP A 137 10.37 -17.12 52.91
CA ASP A 137 9.19 -17.68 53.56
C ASP A 137 9.39 -17.67 55.08
N ILE A 138 8.45 -17.05 55.79
CA ILE A 138 8.48 -16.92 57.26
C ILE A 138 7.29 -17.67 57.85
N LEU A 139 7.49 -18.29 59.01
CA LEU A 139 6.41 -18.96 59.73
C LEU A 139 5.39 -17.94 60.27
N ILE A 140 4.11 -18.34 60.28
CA ILE A 140 3.01 -17.49 60.79
C ILE A 140 3.21 -17.07 62.25
N ASP A 141 3.91 -17.87 63.05
CA ASP A 141 4.17 -17.49 64.44
C ASP A 141 5.24 -16.40 64.55
N ASP A 142 6.21 -16.38 63.63
CA ASP A 142 7.35 -15.46 63.62
C ASP A 142 7.02 -14.12 62.92
N ILE A 143 6.04 -14.09 62.02
CA ILE A 143 5.66 -12.87 61.28
C ILE A 143 5.12 -11.76 62.19
N LYS A 144 4.64 -12.10 63.39
CA LYS A 144 4.05 -11.14 64.35
C LYS A 144 5.02 -10.04 64.77
N ASP A 145 6.33 -10.34 64.76
CA ASP A 145 7.38 -9.44 65.23
C ASP A 145 8.10 -8.73 64.06
N ILE A 146 7.57 -8.84 62.83
CA ILE A 146 8.18 -8.30 61.61
C ILE A 146 7.27 -7.24 60.99
N GLU A 147 7.83 -6.06 60.71
CA GLU A 147 7.12 -4.94 60.09
C GLU A 147 7.84 -4.47 58.81
N ILE A 148 7.12 -3.74 57.95
CA ILE A 148 7.72 -3.06 56.81
C ILE A 148 8.70 -2.01 57.35
N GLY A 149 9.95 -2.03 56.88
CA GLY A 149 11.02 -1.18 57.40
C GLY A 149 11.94 -1.86 58.40
N SER A 150 11.63 -3.08 58.85
CA SER A 150 12.54 -3.83 59.74
C SER A 150 13.90 -4.07 59.06
N GLU A 151 14.98 -3.84 59.80
CA GLU A 151 16.33 -4.16 59.36
C GLU A 151 16.55 -5.68 59.39
N VAL A 152 17.20 -6.20 58.35
CA VAL A 152 17.55 -7.62 58.24
C VAL A 152 19.03 -7.77 57.88
N VAL A 153 19.63 -8.85 58.34
CA VAL A 153 20.99 -9.25 57.95
C VAL A 153 20.87 -10.50 57.07
N ILE A 154 21.55 -10.45 55.93
CA ILE A 154 21.56 -11.48 54.91
C ILE A 154 22.97 -12.09 54.89
N GLU A 155 23.03 -13.40 55.09
CA GLU A 155 24.26 -14.18 55.01
C GLU A 155 24.04 -15.42 54.15
N ASN A 156 24.98 -15.70 53.24
CA ASN A 156 24.99 -16.92 52.46
C ASN A 156 26.43 -17.40 52.31
N LYS A 157 26.75 -18.54 52.94
CA LYS A 157 28.10 -19.11 52.96
C LYS A 157 28.56 -19.62 51.60
N ASP A 158 27.64 -20.09 50.75
CA ASP A 158 27.96 -20.65 49.44
C ASP A 158 28.21 -19.57 48.38
N LEU A 159 27.58 -18.41 48.56
CA LEU A 159 27.77 -17.22 47.72
C LEU A 159 28.82 -16.25 48.28
N GLU A 160 29.49 -16.60 49.38
CA GLU A 160 30.44 -15.74 50.09
C GLU A 160 29.85 -14.36 50.47
N LEU A 161 28.54 -14.31 50.74
CA LEU A 161 27.83 -13.11 51.17
C LEU A 161 27.81 -13.06 52.70
N PHE A 162 28.44 -12.05 53.27
CA PHE A 162 28.53 -11.85 54.73
C PHE A 162 28.09 -10.43 55.09
N ASP A 163 27.37 -10.30 56.20
CA ASP A 163 26.97 -9.01 56.80
C ASP A 163 26.23 -8.05 55.85
N ILE A 164 25.48 -8.57 54.88
CA ILE A 164 24.70 -7.72 53.97
C ILE A 164 23.46 -7.23 54.72
N LYS A 165 23.33 -5.92 54.87
CA LYS A 165 22.16 -5.30 55.49
C LYS A 165 21.08 -5.03 54.46
N GLY A 166 19.84 -5.31 54.85
CA GLY A 166 18.65 -5.04 54.06
C GLY A 166 17.51 -4.48 54.89
N THR A 167 16.40 -4.17 54.23
CA THR A 167 15.19 -3.66 54.86
C THR A 167 13.98 -4.36 54.27
N VAL A 168 13.02 -4.75 55.12
CA VAL A 168 11.76 -5.35 54.68
C VAL A 168 10.97 -4.32 53.85
N ARG A 169 10.87 -4.55 52.54
CA ARG A 169 10.16 -3.67 51.60
C ARG A 169 8.66 -3.97 51.54
N LYS A 170 8.27 -5.24 51.71
CA LYS A 170 6.90 -5.74 51.59
C LYS A 170 6.73 -7.04 52.38
N ILE A 171 5.53 -7.26 52.91
CA ILE A 171 5.04 -8.50 53.52
C ILE A 171 3.83 -8.98 52.71
#